data_AF-A0AAN8UCT3-F1
#
_entry.id   AF-A0AAN8UCT3-F1
#
_cell.length_a   1.000
_cell.length_b   1.000
_cell.length_c   1.000
_cell.angle_alpha   90.00
_cell.angle_beta   90.00
_cell.angle_gamma   90.00
#
_symmetry.space_group_name_H-M   'P 1'
#
loop_
_entity.id
_entity.type
_entity.pdbx_description
1 polymer ?
#
loop_
_entity_poly.entity_id
_entity_poly.type
_entity_poly.pdbx_seq_one_letter_code
_entity_poly.pdbx_strand_id
1 'polypeptide(L)'
;MAAILLLGSLLVATSIDTTDVNIKYIVVGNGISPFTDTSDLTSHLETVMSRIYNSVYFTGLGYNVNVTTSIDMTLMGKSYPPSQGWPNQSSIRIVVSEIGWPSAGGFGATTDNAATYLRNLIQHAKEGTPRKPVPIETYLFAMFDENNKNPELEKHFGLFSPNKQPKYQLNFGASYISAETNATAFLISEM
;
A
#
# COMPACT_ATOMS: atom_id res chain seq x y z
N MET A 1 -18.74 -9.97 -26.32
CA MET A 1 -19.11 -11.36 -26.02
C MET A 1 -17.84 -12.19 -26.23
N ALA A 2 -17.15 -12.55 -25.15
CA ALA A 2 -15.92 -13.34 -25.25
C ALA A 2 -16.23 -14.77 -24.80
N ALA A 3 -16.19 -15.70 -25.75
CA ALA A 3 -16.27 -17.13 -25.50
C ALA A 3 -14.88 -17.66 -25.18
N ILE A 4 -14.75 -18.46 -24.12
CA ILE A 4 -13.53 -19.12 -23.70
C ILE A 4 -13.69 -20.62 -24.00
N LEU A 5 -12.89 -21.14 -24.92
CA LEU A 5 -12.65 -22.57 -25.08
C LEU A 5 -11.27 -22.87 -24.50
N LEU A 6 -11.25 -23.64 -23.41
CA LEU A 6 -10.04 -24.23 -22.84
C LEU A 6 -9.62 -25.43 -23.66
N LEU A 7 -8.36 -25.49 -24.10
CA LEU A 7 -7.59 -26.74 -24.29
C LEU A 7 -6.09 -26.40 -24.44
N GLY A 8 -5.26 -27.02 -23.59
CA GLY A 8 -3.89 -27.42 -23.90
C GLY A 8 -2.82 -26.35 -24.18
N SER A 9 -1.91 -26.18 -23.22
CA SER A 9 -0.47 -25.95 -23.47
C SER A 9 -0.08 -24.97 -24.59
N LEU A 10 -0.35 -23.68 -24.41
CA LEU A 10 0.39 -22.65 -25.14
C LEU A 10 0.38 -21.34 -24.32
N LEU A 11 1.58 -20.84 -24.03
CA LEU A 11 1.79 -19.54 -23.42
C LEU A 11 1.35 -18.46 -24.43
N VAL A 12 0.07 -18.13 -24.47
CA VAL A 12 -0.38 -16.90 -25.11
C VAL A 12 -0.33 -15.83 -24.02
N ALA A 13 0.80 -15.14 -23.95
CA ALA A 13 0.86 -13.87 -23.25
C ALA A 13 -0.12 -12.93 -23.97
N THR A 14 -1.36 -12.88 -23.49
CA THR A 14 -2.23 -11.75 -23.78
C THR A 14 -1.50 -10.53 -23.24
N SER A 15 -1.01 -9.67 -24.14
CA SER A 15 -0.50 -8.36 -23.76
C SER A 15 -1.56 -7.68 -22.90
N ILE A 16 -1.22 -7.43 -21.63
CA ILE A 16 -2.04 -6.55 -20.80
C ILE A 16 -1.84 -5.16 -21.39
N ASP A 17 -2.90 -4.60 -21.98
CA ASP A 17 -2.88 -3.22 -22.42
C ASP A 17 -2.91 -2.32 -21.17
N THR A 18 -1.74 -1.76 -20.82
CA THR A 18 -1.58 -0.84 -19.70
C THR A 18 -1.52 0.62 -20.16
N THR A 19 -1.89 0.94 -21.40
CA THR A 19 -1.75 2.31 -21.93
C THR A 19 -2.54 3.34 -21.14
N ASP A 20 -3.65 2.93 -20.52
CA ASP A 20 -4.51 3.79 -19.69
C ASP A 20 -4.28 3.63 -18.17
N VAL A 21 -3.39 2.72 -17.74
CA VAL A 21 -3.17 2.39 -16.32
C VAL A 21 -1.70 2.31 -15.98
N ASN A 22 -1.23 3.20 -15.10
CA ASN A 22 0.14 3.17 -14.60
C ASN A 22 0.27 2.24 -13.38
N ILE A 23 0.62 0.98 -13.63
CA ILE A 23 0.87 -0.01 -12.57
C ILE A 23 2.31 0.13 -12.08
N LYS A 24 2.49 0.39 -10.78
CA LYS A 24 3.82 0.49 -10.15
C LYS A 24 4.21 -0.74 -9.33
N TYR A 25 3.23 -1.31 -8.63
CA TYR A 25 3.42 -2.48 -7.76
C TYR A 25 2.34 -3.52 -8.02
N ILE A 26 2.74 -4.79 -7.97
CA ILE A 26 1.84 -5.91 -7.72
C ILE A 26 2.18 -6.44 -6.33
N VAL A 27 1.24 -6.26 -5.39
CA VAL A 27 1.38 -6.75 -4.02
C VAL A 27 0.75 -8.14 -3.94
N VAL A 28 1.59 -9.15 -3.72
CA VAL A 28 1.20 -10.55 -3.63
C VAL A 28 0.98 -10.91 -2.16
N GLY A 29 -0.28 -11.10 -1.79
CA GLY A 29 -0.69 -11.34 -0.40
C GLY A 29 -0.76 -10.04 0.41
N ASN A 30 -1.80 -9.93 1.23
CA ASN A 30 -1.94 -8.86 2.22
C ASN A 30 -1.86 -9.48 3.62
N GLY A 31 -0.84 -9.13 4.41
CA GLY A 31 -0.72 -9.56 5.80
C GLY A 31 -0.47 -11.06 6.00
N ILE A 32 0.10 -11.77 5.01
CA ILE A 32 0.42 -13.20 5.15
C ILE A 32 1.46 -13.38 6.26
N SER A 33 1.12 -14.21 7.25
CA SER A 33 1.90 -14.37 8.48
C SER A 33 1.94 -15.83 8.96
N PRO A 34 3.13 -16.35 9.30
CA PRO A 34 3.27 -17.70 9.87
C PRO A 34 2.69 -17.85 11.28
N PHE A 35 2.25 -16.75 11.91
CA PHE A 35 1.75 -16.73 13.30
C PHE A 35 0.25 -16.46 13.40
N THR A 36 -0.45 -16.41 12.26
CA THR A 36 -1.89 -16.14 12.18
C THR A 36 -2.62 -17.27 11.45
N ASP A 37 -3.91 -17.06 11.18
CA ASP A 37 -4.75 -17.93 10.36
C ASP A 37 -4.29 -18.06 8.90
N THR A 38 -3.35 -17.22 8.45
CA THR A 38 -2.73 -17.31 7.11
C THR A 38 -1.44 -18.14 7.07
N SER A 39 -1.09 -18.84 8.15
CA SER A 39 0.20 -19.54 8.28
C SER A 39 0.47 -20.55 7.16
N ASP A 40 -0.54 -21.32 6.74
CA ASP A 40 -0.45 -22.30 5.64
C ASP A 40 -0.10 -21.67 4.28
N LEU A 41 -0.39 -20.39 4.08
CA LEU A 41 -0.08 -19.65 2.84
C LEU A 41 1.39 -19.23 2.79
N THR A 42 2.07 -19.13 3.93
CA THR A 42 3.46 -18.65 4.02
C THR A 42 4.42 -19.50 3.21
N SER A 43 4.25 -20.82 3.22
CA SER A 43 5.08 -21.77 2.48
C SER A 43 4.91 -21.67 0.95
N HIS A 44 3.82 -21.05 0.49
CA HIS A 44 3.50 -20.90 -0.93
C HIS A 44 3.86 -19.51 -1.47
N LEU A 45 4.05 -18.52 -0.59
CA LEU A 45 4.20 -17.11 -0.96
C LEU A 45 5.33 -16.88 -1.96
N GLU A 46 6.52 -17.46 -1.71
CA GLU A 46 7.66 -17.36 -2.61
C GLU A 46 7.37 -17.93 -4.00
N THR A 47 6.71 -19.10 -4.05
CA THR A 47 6.34 -19.75 -5.31
C THR A 47 5.37 -18.88 -6.11
N VAL A 48 4.36 -18.31 -5.45
CA VAL A 48 3.38 -17.44 -6.10
C VAL A 48 4.03 -16.15 -6.60
N MET A 49 4.85 -15.50 -5.76
CA MET A 49 5.59 -14.29 -6.15
C MET A 49 6.51 -14.53 -7.34
N SER A 50 7.25 -15.64 -7.36
CA SER A 50 8.14 -16.00 -8.48
C SER A 50 7.37 -16.22 -9.78
N ARG A 51 6.22 -16.91 -9.71
CA ARG A 51 5.36 -17.11 -10.89
C ARG A 51 4.81 -15.80 -11.44
N ILE A 52 4.37 -14.89 -10.58
CA ILE A 52 3.86 -13.58 -10.99
C ILE A 52 4.99 -12.73 -11.56
N TYR A 53 6.15 -12.68 -10.89
CA TYR A 53 7.33 -11.98 -11.39
C TYR A 53 7.72 -12.43 -12.80
N ASN A 54 7.80 -13.75 -13.02
CA ASN A 54 8.11 -14.29 -14.34
C ASN A 54 7.05 -13.88 -15.37
N SER A 55 5.76 -13.94 -15.03
CA SER A 55 4.67 -13.52 -15.92
C SER A 55 4.78 -12.02 -16.31
N VAL A 56 5.03 -11.16 -15.33
CA VAL A 56 5.22 -9.70 -15.53
C VAL A 56 6.46 -9.43 -16.38
N TYR A 57 7.53 -10.19 -16.17
CA TYR A 57 8.74 -10.08 -16.99
C TYR A 57 8.48 -10.49 -18.45
N PHE A 58 7.84 -11.65 -18.69
CA PHE A 58 7.57 -12.16 -20.03
C PHE A 58 6.55 -11.33 -20.83
N THR A 59 5.73 -10.52 -20.15
CA THR A 59 4.81 -9.58 -20.81
C THR A 59 5.48 -8.24 -21.20
N GLY A 60 6.78 -8.07 -20.91
CA GLY A 60 7.52 -6.84 -21.20
C GLY A 60 7.32 -5.72 -20.18
N LEU A 61 6.56 -5.99 -19.10
CA LEU A 61 6.27 -5.02 -18.04
C LEU A 61 7.29 -5.07 -16.88
N GLY A 62 8.17 -6.07 -16.86
CA GLY A 62 9.09 -6.34 -15.75
C GLY A 62 10.07 -5.23 -15.35
N TYR A 63 10.32 -4.25 -16.21
CA TYR A 63 11.14 -3.08 -15.86
C TYR A 63 10.35 -1.95 -15.19
N ASN A 64 9.02 -1.94 -15.34
CA ASN A 64 8.15 -0.86 -14.88
C ASN A 64 7.30 -1.27 -13.66
N VAL A 65 7.03 -2.57 -13.51
CA VAL A 65 6.14 -3.12 -12.47
C VAL A 65 6.94 -3.94 -11.47
N ASN A 66 6.94 -3.52 -10.21
CA ASN A 66 7.60 -4.26 -9.13
C ASN A 66 6.65 -5.28 -8.51
N VAL A 67 7.07 -6.54 -8.40
CA VAL A 67 6.36 -7.56 -7.62
C VAL A 67 6.88 -7.57 -6.19
N THR A 68 5.99 -7.42 -5.21
CA THR A 68 6.32 -7.34 -3.78
C THR A 68 5.26 -8.06 -2.94
N THR A 69 5.41 -8.07 -1.61
CA THR A 69 4.39 -8.52 -0.66
C THR A 69 4.21 -7.48 0.45
N SER A 70 3.02 -7.42 1.05
CA SER A 70 2.73 -6.58 2.22
C SER A 70 2.88 -7.42 3.48
N ILE A 71 3.67 -6.94 4.42
CA ILE A 71 3.89 -7.60 5.72
C ILE A 71 3.42 -6.70 6.85
N ASP A 72 2.85 -7.32 7.87
CA ASP A 72 2.56 -6.63 9.12
C ASP A 72 3.86 -6.36 9.91
N MET A 73 3.87 -5.27 10.68
CA MET A 73 5.03 -4.87 11.49
C MET A 73 5.43 -5.91 12.53
N THR A 74 4.52 -6.79 12.98
CA THR A 74 4.82 -7.90 13.90
C THR A 74 5.79 -8.92 13.33
N LEU A 75 5.92 -9.00 12.00
CA LEU A 75 6.87 -9.88 11.31
C LEU A 75 8.25 -9.25 11.14
N MET A 76 8.39 -7.96 11.43
CA MET A 76 9.68 -7.29 11.33
C MET A 76 10.58 -7.66 12.50
N GLY A 77 11.88 -7.75 12.23
CA GLY A 77 12.90 -7.90 13.26
C GLY A 77 13.03 -6.63 14.12
N LYS A 78 14.27 -6.23 14.44
CA LYS A 78 14.49 -5.00 15.22
C LYS A 78 13.91 -3.78 14.49
N SER A 79 13.01 -3.04 15.12
CA SER A 79 12.44 -1.78 14.63
C SER A 79 12.86 -0.56 15.46
N TYR A 80 13.34 -0.76 16.69
CA TYR A 80 13.81 0.29 17.59
C TYR A 80 15.24 0.02 18.11
N PRO A 81 16.12 1.04 18.18
CA PRO A 81 15.91 2.41 17.70
C PRO A 81 15.79 2.45 16.15
N PRO A 82 15.06 3.41 15.56
CA PRO A 82 14.83 3.46 14.10
C PRO A 82 16.11 3.47 13.24
N SER A 83 17.23 3.95 13.79
CA SER A 83 18.55 3.88 13.15
C SER A 83 19.04 2.44 12.89
N GLN A 84 18.51 1.46 13.63
CA GLN A 84 18.82 0.03 13.55
C GLN A 84 17.68 -0.81 12.96
N GLY A 85 16.66 -0.17 12.37
CA GLY A 85 15.51 -0.86 11.79
C GLY A 85 15.87 -1.88 10.71
N TRP A 86 15.23 -3.04 10.76
CA TRP A 86 15.16 -4.04 9.68
C TRP A 86 14.37 -3.50 8.48
N PRO A 87 14.66 -3.91 7.22
CA PRO A 87 15.77 -4.72 6.75
C PRO A 87 17.15 -4.06 6.89
N ASN A 88 18.12 -4.84 7.36
CA ASN A 88 19.52 -4.42 7.41
C ASN A 88 20.21 -4.48 6.02
N GLN A 89 19.43 -4.48 4.94
CA GLN A 89 19.91 -4.48 3.56
C GLN A 89 19.72 -3.09 2.96
N SER A 90 20.83 -2.45 2.57
CA SER A 90 20.83 -1.09 2.02
C SER A 90 20.05 -0.98 0.71
N SER A 91 19.99 -2.06 -0.09
CA SER A 91 19.39 -2.08 -1.42
C SER A 91 17.87 -2.22 -1.47
N ILE A 92 17.22 -2.75 -0.42
CA ILE A 92 15.77 -2.91 -0.42
C ILE A 92 15.10 -1.56 -0.09
N ARG A 93 14.26 -1.08 -1.01
CA ARG A 93 13.37 0.06 -0.76
C ARG A 93 12.11 -0.43 -0.04
N ILE A 94 11.69 0.33 0.96
CA ILE A 94 10.48 0.06 1.73
C ILE A 94 9.42 1.06 1.28
N VAL A 95 8.20 0.56 1.12
CA VAL A 95 7.00 1.35 0.87
C VAL A 95 6.07 1.12 2.07
N VAL A 96 5.53 2.20 2.64
CA VAL A 96 4.48 2.07 3.66
C VAL A 96 3.16 1.92 2.92
N SER A 97 2.65 0.69 2.87
CA SER A 97 1.44 0.34 2.12
C SER A 97 0.17 0.83 2.80
N GLU A 98 0.09 0.86 4.13
CA GLU A 98 -1.11 1.30 4.82
C GLU A 98 -0.74 2.03 6.11
N ILE A 99 -1.20 3.27 6.24
CA ILE A 99 -1.01 4.06 7.46
C ILE A 99 -2.11 5.11 7.60
N GLY A 100 -2.65 5.27 8.80
CA GLY A 100 -3.80 6.14 9.05
C GLY A 100 -4.15 6.26 10.53
N TRP A 101 -5.14 7.10 10.82
CA TRP A 101 -5.67 7.27 12.17
C TRP A 101 -7.19 7.48 12.11
N PRO A 102 -7.98 6.78 12.92
CA PRO A 102 -9.44 6.86 12.88
C PRO A 102 -9.95 8.18 13.50
N SER A 103 -11.00 8.75 12.92
CA SER A 103 -11.60 9.99 13.44
C SER A 103 -12.67 9.79 14.52
N ALA A 104 -13.13 8.55 14.73
CA ALA A 104 -14.18 8.19 15.69
C ALA A 104 -14.15 6.69 16.01
N GLY A 105 -15.06 6.24 16.87
CA GLY A 105 -15.28 4.81 17.15
C GLY A 105 -14.40 4.21 18.26
N GLY A 106 -13.57 5.01 18.93
CA GLY A 106 -12.75 4.55 20.06
C GLY A 106 -12.05 5.67 20.83
N PHE A 107 -11.37 5.31 21.92
CA PHE A 107 -10.58 6.23 22.73
C PHE A 107 -9.41 6.81 21.91
N GLY A 108 -9.28 8.14 21.89
CA GLY A 108 -8.24 8.83 21.11
C GLY A 108 -8.52 8.93 19.60
N ALA A 109 -9.59 8.30 19.10
CA ALA A 109 -10.07 8.44 17.73
C ALA A 109 -10.96 9.69 17.65
N THR A 110 -10.35 10.82 17.28
CA THR A 110 -11.04 12.10 17.07
C THR A 110 -10.59 12.72 15.75
N THR A 111 -11.45 13.52 15.13
CA THR A 111 -11.12 14.27 13.91
C THR A 111 -9.86 15.11 14.09
N ASP A 112 -9.68 15.75 15.24
CA ASP A 112 -8.50 16.59 15.52
C ASP A 112 -7.20 15.76 15.63
N ASN A 113 -7.25 14.61 16.30
CA ASN A 113 -6.11 13.71 16.39
C ASN A 113 -5.76 13.13 15.01
N ALA A 114 -6.76 12.68 14.26
CA ALA A 114 -6.55 12.17 12.92
C ALA A 114 -5.97 13.23 11.98
N ALA A 115 -6.49 14.46 12.02
CA ALA A 115 -5.96 15.58 11.24
C ALA A 115 -4.50 15.89 11.60
N THR A 116 -4.17 15.89 12.89
CA THR A 116 -2.81 16.13 13.39
C THR A 116 -1.86 15.03 12.95
N TYR A 117 -2.27 13.76 13.11
CA TYR A 117 -1.50 12.60 12.69
C TYR A 117 -1.18 12.66 11.20
N LEU A 118 -2.20 12.87 10.35
CA LEU A 118 -2.05 12.88 8.89
C LEU A 118 -1.16 14.03 8.40
N ARG A 119 -1.31 15.25 8.95
CA ARG A 119 -0.45 16.39 8.57
C ARG A 119 1.01 16.14 8.93
N ASN A 120 1.26 15.65 10.14
CA ASN A 120 2.62 15.35 10.59
C ASN A 120 3.24 14.21 9.79
N LEU A 121 2.45 13.17 9.48
CA LEU A 121 2.87 12.05 8.66
C LEU A 121 3.28 12.50 7.25
N ILE A 122 2.46 13.31 6.57
CA ILE A 122 2.77 13.81 5.22
C ILE A 122 4.07 14.61 5.22
N GLN A 123 4.32 15.41 6.26
CA GLN A 123 5.57 16.15 6.40
C GLN A 123 6.75 15.20 6.66
N HIS A 124 6.60 14.28 7.61
CA HIS A 124 7.67 13.37 8.00
C HIS A 124 8.06 12.39 6.88
N ALA A 125 7.09 11.91 6.09
CA ALA A 125 7.35 11.03 4.95
C ALA A 125 8.27 11.68 3.90
N LYS A 126 8.31 13.01 3.80
CA LYS A 126 9.23 13.73 2.90
C LYS A 126 10.66 13.76 3.43
N GLU A 127 10.85 13.70 4.74
CA GLU A 127 12.15 13.74 5.41
C GLU A 127 12.80 12.35 5.45
N GLY A 128 11.99 11.30 5.52
CA GLY A 128 12.44 9.93 5.64
C GLY A 128 12.72 9.50 7.07
N THR A 129 13.58 8.50 7.25
CA THR A 129 13.95 7.98 8.57
C THR A 129 15.38 8.35 8.94
N PRO A 130 15.77 8.32 10.24
CA PRO A 130 17.18 8.46 10.63
C PRO A 130 18.14 7.50 9.92
N ARG A 131 17.68 6.31 9.55
CA ARG A 131 18.48 5.31 8.82
C ARG A 131 18.54 5.57 7.32
N LYS A 132 17.44 6.02 6.72
CA LYS A 132 17.31 6.36 5.29
C LYS A 132 16.64 7.74 5.18
N PRO A 133 17.43 8.84 5.22
CA PRO A 133 16.93 10.22 5.20
C PRO A 133 16.57 10.65 3.78
N VAL A 134 15.68 9.89 3.14
CA VAL A 134 15.12 10.13 1.81
C VAL A 134 13.60 9.94 1.88
N PRO A 135 12.81 10.62 1.03
CA PRO A 135 11.37 10.47 1.04
C PRO A 135 10.92 9.01 1.00
N ILE A 136 9.97 8.66 1.85
CA ILE A 136 9.37 7.33 1.92
C ILE A 136 8.06 7.37 1.18
N GLU A 137 7.93 6.51 0.17
CA GLU A 137 6.67 6.30 -0.49
C GLU A 137 5.66 5.72 0.49
N THR A 138 4.56 6.45 0.68
CA THR A 138 3.60 6.23 1.76
C THR A 138 2.19 6.35 1.21
N TYR A 139 1.38 5.34 1.49
CA TYR A 139 0.00 5.27 1.08
C TYR A 139 -0.92 5.47 2.28
N LEU A 140 -1.81 6.46 2.20
CA LEU A 140 -2.73 6.76 3.31
C LEU A 140 -3.93 5.83 3.28
N PHE A 141 -4.19 5.20 4.42
CA PHE A 141 -5.38 4.40 4.68
C PHE A 141 -6.42 5.27 5.41
N ALA A 142 -7.62 5.49 4.88
CA ALA A 142 -8.14 5.12 3.55
C ALA A 142 -8.81 6.31 2.87
N MET A 143 -9.17 6.18 1.59
CA MET A 143 -9.86 7.24 0.87
C MET A 143 -11.19 7.62 1.53
N PHE A 144 -12.04 6.65 1.83
CA PHE A 144 -13.39 6.88 2.36
C PHE A 144 -13.59 6.19 3.71
N ASP A 145 -14.50 6.74 4.51
CA ASP A 145 -15.07 6.00 5.64
C ASP A 145 -15.87 4.80 5.11
N GLU A 146 -15.64 3.63 5.70
CA GLU A 146 -16.17 2.35 5.25
C GLU A 146 -17.22 1.82 6.23
N ASN A 147 -18.47 2.27 6.06
CA ASN A 147 -19.56 2.03 7.02
C ASN A 147 -19.90 0.54 7.30
N ASN A 148 -19.44 -0.37 6.44
CA ASN A 148 -19.69 -1.81 6.57
C ASN A 148 -18.58 -2.55 7.33
N LYS A 149 -17.49 -1.88 7.70
CA LYS A 149 -16.42 -2.48 8.50
C LYS A 149 -16.83 -2.68 9.96
N ASN A 150 -16.18 -3.62 10.63
CA ASN A 150 -16.30 -3.86 12.07
C ASN A 150 -14.91 -4.16 12.64
N PRO A 151 -14.59 -3.74 13.87
CA PRO A 151 -15.42 -2.98 14.83
C PRO A 151 -15.69 -1.52 14.41
N GLU A 152 -16.49 -0.78 15.20
CA GLU A 152 -16.89 0.61 14.89
C GLU A 152 -15.72 1.52 14.52
N LEU A 153 -14.57 1.36 15.18
CA LEU A 153 -13.32 2.08 14.89
C LEU A 153 -12.90 2.02 13.41
N GLU A 154 -13.04 0.84 12.80
CA GLU A 154 -12.60 0.56 11.43
C GLU A 154 -13.39 1.33 10.37
N LYS A 155 -14.56 1.86 10.73
CA LYS A 155 -15.40 2.63 9.80
C LYS A 155 -14.87 4.04 9.54
N HIS A 156 -13.96 4.54 10.37
CA HIS A 156 -13.67 5.99 10.48
C HIS A 156 -12.25 6.41 10.05
N PHE A 157 -11.55 5.58 9.25
CA PHE A 157 -10.20 5.88 8.74
C PHE A 157 -10.18 6.78 7.49
N GLY A 158 -11.34 7.10 6.92
CA GLY A 158 -11.45 7.85 5.67
C GLY A 158 -10.88 9.26 5.76
N LEU A 159 -10.20 9.68 4.69
CA LEU A 159 -9.90 11.09 4.41
C LEU A 159 -11.15 11.87 3.97
N PHE A 160 -12.10 11.16 3.36
CA PHE A 160 -13.39 11.65 2.92
C PHE A 160 -14.50 10.85 3.58
N SER A 161 -15.63 11.50 3.80
CA SER A 161 -16.87 10.80 4.14
C SER A 161 -17.50 10.15 2.90
N PRO A 162 -18.44 9.21 3.03
CA PRO A 162 -19.00 8.47 1.89
C PRO A 162 -19.69 9.37 0.84
N ASN A 163 -20.13 10.56 1.24
CA ASN A 163 -20.68 11.59 0.35
C ASN A 163 -19.60 12.42 -0.38
N LYS A 164 -18.33 11.99 -0.31
CA LYS A 164 -17.15 12.60 -0.92
C LYS A 164 -16.74 13.96 -0.33
N GLN A 165 -17.31 14.36 0.80
CA GLN A 165 -16.85 15.57 1.48
C GLN A 165 -15.53 15.28 2.22
N PRO A 166 -14.50 16.13 2.04
CA PRO A 166 -13.23 15.98 2.74
C PRO A 166 -13.43 16.17 4.24
N LYS A 167 -12.80 15.32 5.05
CA LYS A 167 -12.81 15.44 6.51
C LYS A 167 -11.68 16.33 7.02
N TYR A 168 -10.61 16.46 6.24
CA TYR A 168 -9.40 17.19 6.63
C TYR A 168 -8.91 18.10 5.52
N GLN A 169 -8.33 19.24 5.90
CA GLN A 169 -7.54 20.07 5.01
C GLN A 169 -6.09 19.58 5.07
N LEU A 170 -5.68 18.81 4.05
CA LEU A 170 -4.34 18.24 3.91
C LEU A 170 -3.62 18.87 2.71
N ASN A 171 -2.31 19.05 2.83
CA ASN A 171 -1.45 19.53 1.75
C ASN A 171 -0.45 18.44 1.37
N PHE A 172 -0.63 17.85 0.20
CA PHE A 172 0.21 16.76 -0.31
C PHE A 172 1.49 17.24 -1.01
N GLY A 173 1.79 18.54 -1.02
CA GLY A 173 3.03 19.09 -1.60
C GLY A 173 2.97 19.38 -3.10
N ALA A 174 1.88 19.01 -3.78
CA ALA A 174 1.54 19.51 -5.10
C ALA A 174 0.23 20.29 -4.98
N SER A 175 0.22 21.51 -5.53
CA SER A 175 -0.99 22.29 -5.85
C SER A 175 -2.10 21.33 -6.29
N TYR A 176 -3.28 21.42 -5.65
CA TYR A 176 -4.53 20.71 -5.99
C TYR A 176 -4.38 19.62 -7.05
N ILE A 177 -4.36 18.33 -6.65
CA ILE A 177 -4.30 17.12 -7.50
C ILE A 177 -4.14 17.47 -8.99
N SER A 178 -2.92 17.81 -9.38
CA SER A 178 -2.50 17.93 -10.76
C SER A 178 -1.15 17.23 -10.86
N ALA A 179 -1.05 16.40 -11.88
CA ALA A 179 0.04 15.45 -12.04
C ALA A 179 1.41 16.15 -12.05
N GLU A 180 2.38 15.39 -11.53
CA GLU A 180 3.83 15.55 -11.72
C GLU A 180 4.65 16.22 -10.61
N THR A 181 5.40 15.32 -9.97
CA THR A 181 6.71 15.42 -9.33
C THR A 181 6.87 15.75 -7.83
N ASN A 182 7.45 14.72 -7.20
CA ASN A 182 8.30 14.65 -6.01
C ASN A 182 7.61 14.70 -4.63
N ALA A 183 7.39 13.47 -4.12
CA ALA A 183 6.62 13.03 -2.95
C ALA A 183 5.11 12.87 -3.20
N THR A 184 4.74 11.77 -3.83
CA THR A 184 3.35 11.33 -4.00
C THR A 184 2.90 10.56 -2.76
N ALA A 185 2.03 11.17 -1.96
CA ALA A 185 1.13 10.39 -1.12
C ALA A 185 0.07 9.81 -2.06
N PHE A 186 0.03 8.49 -2.17
CA PHE A 186 -0.98 7.81 -2.97
C PHE A 186 -2.13 7.40 -2.06
N LEU A 187 -3.35 7.50 -2.57
CA LEU A 187 -4.56 7.18 -1.80
C LEU A 187 -5.01 5.78 -2.17
N ILE A 188 -5.26 4.94 -1.16
CA ILE A 188 -5.82 3.61 -1.37
C ILE A 188 -7.32 3.68 -1.13
N SER A 189 -8.08 3.17 -2.09
CA SER A 189 -9.46 2.75 -1.87
C SER A 189 -9.42 1.23 -1.79
N GLU A 190 -9.72 0.65 -0.64
CA GLU A 190 -10.24 -0.71 -0.62
C GLU A 190 -11.68 -0.63 -1.18
N MET A 191 -12.03 -1.53 -2.11
CA MET A 191 -13.38 -1.64 -2.67
C MET A 191 -14.18 -2.70 -1.93
#